data_AF-A0AAV1HT84-F1
#
_entry.id   AF-A0AAV1HT84-F1
#
_cell.length_a   1.000
_cell.length_b   1.000
_cell.length_c   1.000
_cell.angle_alpha   90.00
_cell.angle_beta   90.00
_cell.angle_gamma   90.00
#
_symmetry.space_group_name_H-M   'P 1'
#
loop_
_entity.id
_entity.type
_entity.pdbx_description
1 polymer ?
#
loop_
_entity_poly.entity_id
_entity_poly.type
_entity_poly.pdbx_seq_one_letter_code
_entity_poly.pdbx_strand_id
1 'polypeptide(L)'
;MTPSTLQDSEGLTEIFFAHRNQKKAEAAAKEVSRAGGNKSNVQSYAADLSSLDQTKALAQQIQKDHPSVDVMLNNAGVFADKMVTTEDGYELTWQVNVLAPYVLTSLLLHSVKERIVNVSSISAGSRMDFDNLNQEKGFSQHNAYSLSKLAMMMLTVEQAERLSGRPPTVNCLDPGTVNTKMLIAGRLCTQHRA
;
A
#
# COMPACT_ATOMS: atom_id res chain seq x y z
N MET A 1 21.35 -1.93 -23.38
CA MET A 1 21.45 -1.99 -21.91
C MET A 1 20.75 -3.25 -21.46
N THR A 2 21.53 -4.17 -20.92
CA THR A 2 21.17 -5.56 -20.62
C THR A 2 20.27 -5.66 -19.38
N PRO A 3 19.27 -6.56 -19.38
CA PRO A 3 18.47 -6.88 -18.20
C PRO A 3 19.30 -7.81 -17.29
N SER A 4 20.03 -7.26 -16.33
CA SER A 4 20.89 -8.05 -15.44
C SER A 4 20.77 -7.70 -13.95
N THR A 5 19.65 -7.10 -13.51
CA THR A 5 19.46 -6.69 -12.11
C THR A 5 18.48 -7.55 -11.30
N LEU A 6 18.08 -8.72 -11.81
CA LEU A 6 17.24 -9.67 -11.04
C LEU A 6 18.02 -10.87 -10.46
N GLN A 7 19.36 -10.90 -10.62
CA GLN A 7 20.16 -12.05 -10.15
C GLN A 7 20.60 -11.98 -8.68
N ASP A 8 20.37 -10.87 -7.97
CA ASP A 8 20.73 -10.71 -6.55
C ASP A 8 19.52 -10.76 -5.61
N SER A 9 18.58 -11.69 -5.85
CA SER A 9 17.52 -11.99 -4.87
C SER A 9 17.86 -13.25 -4.08
N GLU A 10 18.91 -13.17 -3.27
CA GLU A 10 19.01 -14.09 -2.13
C GLU A 10 17.86 -13.77 -1.16
N GLY A 11 16.82 -14.63 -1.13
CA GLY A 11 16.05 -14.87 0.10
C GLY A 11 14.53 -14.75 0.06
N LEU A 12 13.89 -14.04 -0.89
CA LEU A 12 12.42 -13.98 -0.91
C LEU A 12 11.85 -15.26 -1.53
N THR A 13 11.54 -16.21 -0.65
CA THR A 13 11.06 -17.53 -1.04
C THR A 13 9.61 -17.49 -1.48
N GLU A 14 8.76 -16.55 -0.99
CA GLU A 14 7.35 -16.43 -1.42
C GLU A 14 6.88 -14.97 -1.57
N ILE A 15 6.01 -14.71 -2.55
CA ILE A 15 5.44 -13.38 -2.85
C ILE A 15 3.92 -13.43 -2.74
N PHE A 16 3.34 -12.46 -2.02
CA PHE A 16 1.90 -12.35 -1.78
C PHE A 16 1.31 -11.10 -2.43
N PHE A 17 0.27 -11.28 -3.24
CA PHE A 17 -0.47 -10.16 -3.82
C PHE A 17 -1.88 -10.09 -3.25
N ALA A 18 -2.18 -8.99 -2.55
CA ALA A 18 -3.56 -8.64 -2.20
C ALA A 18 -4.12 -7.66 -3.24
N HIS A 19 -5.25 -8.01 -3.86
CA HIS A 19 -5.95 -7.12 -4.77
C HIS A 19 -7.46 -7.36 -4.71
N ARG A 20 -8.27 -6.30 -4.80
CA ARG A 20 -9.75 -6.39 -4.91
C ARG A 20 -10.28 -7.21 -6.10
N ASN A 21 -9.41 -7.67 -6.99
CA ASN A 21 -9.77 -8.38 -8.21
C ASN A 21 -8.81 -9.54 -8.34
N GLN A 22 -9.31 -10.72 -8.00
CA GLN A 22 -8.55 -11.97 -7.99
C GLN A 22 -7.85 -12.23 -9.32
N LYS A 23 -8.52 -11.98 -10.46
CA LYS A 23 -7.93 -12.17 -11.80
C LYS A 23 -6.70 -11.27 -12.03
N LYS A 24 -6.69 -10.06 -11.47
CA LYS A 24 -5.52 -9.16 -11.55
C LYS A 24 -4.39 -9.63 -10.65
N ALA A 25 -4.69 -10.12 -9.45
CA ALA A 25 -3.68 -10.70 -8.58
C ALA A 25 -3.04 -11.93 -9.22
N GLU A 26 -3.85 -12.81 -9.81
CA GLU A 26 -3.38 -14.00 -10.55
C GLU A 26 -2.57 -13.62 -11.80
N ALA A 27 -2.96 -12.56 -12.51
CA ALA A 27 -2.20 -12.06 -13.66
C ALA A 27 -0.83 -11.54 -13.23
N ALA A 28 -0.76 -10.75 -12.16
CA ALA A 28 0.50 -10.27 -11.59
C ALA A 28 1.39 -11.45 -11.12
N ALA A 29 0.80 -12.45 -10.47
CA ALA A 29 1.52 -13.65 -10.07
C ALA A 29 2.14 -14.40 -11.26
N LYS A 30 1.40 -14.50 -12.38
CA LYS A 30 1.91 -15.07 -13.63
C LYS A 30 3.04 -14.24 -14.24
N GLU A 31 3.00 -12.90 -14.15
CA GLU A 31 4.05 -12.01 -14.64
C GLU A 31 5.34 -12.14 -13.83
N VAL A 32 5.24 -12.12 -12.49
CA VAL A 32 6.39 -12.35 -11.59
C VAL A 32 7.05 -13.70 -11.88
N SER A 33 6.23 -14.73 -12.08
CA SER A 33 6.75 -16.05 -12.42
C SER A 33 7.51 -16.07 -13.76
N ARG A 34 7.07 -15.29 -14.75
CA ARG A 34 7.76 -15.19 -16.04
C ARG A 34 9.06 -14.40 -15.95
N ALA A 35 9.18 -13.48 -15.00
CA ALA A 35 10.36 -12.65 -14.79
C ALA A 35 11.51 -13.36 -14.06
N GLY A 36 11.38 -14.66 -13.78
CA GLY A 36 12.39 -15.47 -13.09
C GLY A 36 11.97 -15.91 -11.68
N GLY A 37 10.80 -15.50 -11.20
CA GLY A 37 10.22 -16.07 -9.97
C GLY A 37 9.76 -17.52 -10.18
N ASN A 38 9.95 -18.38 -9.19
CA ASN A 38 9.39 -19.72 -9.26
C ASN A 38 7.86 -19.67 -9.10
N LYS A 39 7.11 -20.27 -10.03
CA LYS A 39 5.63 -20.27 -10.01
C LYS A 39 5.02 -20.83 -8.73
N SER A 40 5.70 -21.79 -8.11
CA SER A 40 5.26 -22.44 -6.87
C SER A 40 5.24 -21.50 -5.66
N ASN A 41 5.82 -20.31 -5.80
CA ASN A 41 6.15 -19.43 -4.70
C ASN A 41 5.33 -18.12 -4.71
N VAL A 42 4.26 -18.06 -5.49
CA VAL A 42 3.40 -16.87 -5.54
C VAL A 42 1.98 -17.21 -5.16
N GLN A 43 1.52 -16.67 -4.04
CA GLN A 43 0.14 -16.79 -3.58
C GLN A 43 -0.60 -15.45 -3.73
N SER A 44 -1.91 -15.52 -3.90
CA SER A 44 -2.73 -14.34 -4.13
C SER A 44 -3.94 -14.34 -3.22
N TYR A 45 -4.27 -13.16 -2.71
CA TYR A 45 -5.40 -12.91 -1.83
C TYR A 45 -6.34 -11.89 -2.47
N ALA A 46 -7.64 -12.16 -2.39
CA ALA A 46 -8.67 -11.19 -2.77
C ALA A 46 -9.13 -10.42 -1.53
N ALA A 47 -8.95 -9.11 -1.54
CA ALA A 47 -9.48 -8.23 -0.51
C ALA A 47 -9.70 -6.82 -1.08
N ASP A 48 -10.84 -6.20 -0.75
CA ASP A 48 -11.08 -4.78 -1.00
C ASP A 48 -10.66 -3.95 0.21
N LEU A 49 -9.60 -3.15 0.05
CA LEU A 49 -9.09 -2.29 1.12
C LEU A 49 -9.99 -1.07 1.41
N SER A 50 -11.06 -0.87 0.63
CA SER A 50 -12.14 0.07 0.98
C SER A 50 -13.14 -0.50 1.99
N SER A 51 -12.89 -1.71 2.51
CA SER A 51 -13.60 -2.35 3.61
C SER A 51 -12.61 -2.75 4.71
N LEU A 52 -12.73 -2.17 5.90
CA LEU A 52 -11.85 -2.53 7.02
C LEU A 52 -12.10 -3.95 7.51
N ASP A 53 -13.31 -4.48 7.33
CA ASP A 53 -13.61 -5.87 7.68
C ASP A 53 -12.94 -6.86 6.73
N GLN A 54 -12.94 -6.60 5.42
CA GLN A 54 -12.14 -7.40 4.48
C GLN A 54 -10.63 -7.25 4.73
N THR A 55 -10.18 -6.07 5.17
CA THR A 55 -8.78 -5.84 5.56
C THR A 55 -8.38 -6.69 6.77
N LYS A 56 -9.22 -6.77 7.80
CA LYS A 56 -9.00 -7.65 8.96
C LYS A 56 -9.02 -9.13 8.57
N ALA A 57 -9.98 -9.54 7.73
CA ALA A 57 -10.07 -10.90 7.23
C ALA A 57 -8.82 -11.29 6.42
N LEU A 58 -8.30 -10.39 5.60
CA LEU A 58 -7.04 -10.57 4.88
C LEU A 58 -5.87 -10.82 5.85
N ALA A 59 -5.73 -10.00 6.89
CA ALA A 59 -4.67 -10.19 7.88
C ALA A 59 -4.78 -11.55 8.59
N GLN A 60 -6.00 -11.95 8.99
CA GLN A 60 -6.24 -13.25 9.61
C GLN A 60 -5.89 -14.41 8.68
N GLN A 61 -6.25 -14.31 7.40
CA GLN A 61 -5.94 -15.31 6.40
C GLN A 61 -4.42 -15.42 6.18
N ILE A 62 -3.73 -14.29 6.02
CA ILE A 62 -2.26 -14.26 5.89
C ILE A 62 -1.61 -14.88 7.13
N GLN A 63 -2.02 -14.49 8.33
CA GLN A 63 -1.44 -15.02 9.56
C GLN A 63 -1.66 -16.53 9.73
N LYS A 64 -2.81 -17.04 9.27
CA LYS A 64 -3.13 -18.47 9.29
C LYS A 64 -2.26 -19.26 8.31
N ASP A 65 -2.12 -18.76 7.09
CA ASP A 65 -1.37 -19.43 6.03
C ASP A 65 0.15 -19.28 6.23
N HIS A 66 0.56 -18.14 6.82
CA HIS A 66 1.94 -17.69 6.98
C HIS A 66 2.18 -17.14 8.40
N PRO A 67 2.53 -18.01 9.36
CA PRO A 67 2.81 -17.58 10.73
C PRO A 67 3.97 -16.56 10.84
N SER A 68 4.86 -16.54 9.85
CA SER A 68 5.96 -15.59 9.73
C SER A 68 6.08 -15.04 8.31
N VAL A 69 6.34 -13.75 8.19
CA VAL A 69 6.59 -13.03 6.93
C VAL A 69 7.88 -12.23 7.09
N ASP A 70 8.83 -12.32 6.16
CA ASP A 70 10.10 -11.59 6.30
C ASP A 70 9.89 -10.09 6.06
N VAL A 71 9.18 -9.75 4.98
CA VAL A 71 8.97 -8.39 4.51
C VAL A 71 7.50 -8.13 4.20
N MET A 72 6.98 -7.01 4.71
CA MET A 72 5.65 -6.51 4.37
C MET A 72 5.77 -5.20 3.59
N LEU A 73 5.08 -5.11 2.45
CA LEU A 73 5.05 -3.91 1.60
C LEU A 73 3.63 -3.35 1.48
N ASN A 74 3.40 -2.20 2.09
CA ASN A 74 2.18 -1.41 1.94
C ASN A 74 2.25 -0.55 0.66
N ASN A 75 2.03 -1.19 -0.49
CA ASN A 75 2.04 -0.53 -1.81
C ASN A 75 0.65 -0.18 -2.35
N ALA A 76 -0.39 -0.87 -1.90
CA ALA A 76 -1.75 -0.64 -2.40
C ALA A 76 -2.15 0.84 -2.20
N GLY A 77 -2.73 1.43 -3.24
CA GLY A 77 -3.20 2.80 -3.17
C GLY A 77 -4.12 3.17 -4.32
N VAL A 78 -4.92 4.21 -4.11
CA VAL A 78 -5.85 4.79 -5.06
C VAL A 78 -5.65 6.31 -5.14
N PHE A 79 -6.14 6.86 -6.24
CA PHE A 79 -6.34 8.30 -6.43
C PHE A 79 -7.79 8.45 -6.88
N ALA A 80 -8.67 8.84 -5.96
CA ALA A 80 -10.09 9.02 -6.27
C ALA A 80 -10.30 10.33 -7.03
N ASP A 81 -11.07 10.29 -8.11
CA ASP A 81 -11.42 11.45 -8.95
C ASP A 81 -12.50 12.34 -8.33
N LYS A 82 -13.26 11.78 -7.38
CA LYS A 82 -14.31 12.47 -6.62
C LYS A 82 -14.33 11.99 -5.19
N MET A 83 -14.99 12.76 -4.33
CA MET A 83 -15.23 12.35 -2.95
C MET A 83 -16.12 11.11 -2.93
N VAL A 84 -15.63 10.04 -2.33
CA VAL A 84 -16.35 8.78 -2.13
C VAL A 84 -16.16 8.40 -0.67
N THR A 85 -17.26 8.21 0.04
CA THR A 85 -17.27 7.66 1.39
C THR A 85 -17.40 6.14 1.30
N THR A 86 -16.54 5.41 1.99
CA THR A 86 -16.58 3.95 2.12
C THR A 86 -17.74 3.51 3.01
N GLU A 87 -18.01 2.21 3.06
CA GLU A 87 -18.99 1.63 4.00
C GLU A 87 -18.61 1.87 5.48
N ASP A 88 -17.31 2.04 5.75
CA ASP A 88 -16.78 2.33 7.08
C ASP A 88 -16.90 3.83 7.46
N GLY A 89 -17.40 4.68 6.56
CA GLY A 89 -17.60 6.11 6.79
C GLY A 89 -16.39 7.01 6.50
N TYR A 90 -15.33 6.47 5.88
CA TYR A 90 -14.11 7.22 5.58
C TYR A 90 -14.01 7.62 4.10
N GLU A 91 -13.29 8.70 3.80
CA GLU A 91 -12.92 9.05 2.43
C GLU A 91 -12.06 7.93 1.81
N LEU A 92 -12.39 7.55 0.58
CA LEU A 92 -11.84 6.38 -0.10
C LEU A 92 -10.31 6.38 -0.18
N THR A 93 -9.70 7.51 -0.57
CA THR A 93 -8.24 7.65 -0.68
C THR A 93 -7.59 7.51 0.69
N TRP A 94 -8.14 8.18 1.71
CA TRP A 94 -7.69 8.09 3.09
C TRP A 94 -7.76 6.65 3.61
N GLN A 95 -8.88 5.98 3.42
CA GLN A 95 -9.04 4.62 3.91
C GLN A 95 -8.08 3.65 3.22
N VAL A 96 -8.06 3.62 1.89
CA VAL A 96 -7.26 2.64 1.15
C VAL A 96 -5.77 2.91 1.30
N ASN A 97 -5.35 4.18 1.31
CA ASN A 97 -3.92 4.52 1.32
C ASN A 97 -3.34 4.61 2.73
N VAL A 98 -4.16 4.79 3.78
CA VAL A 98 -3.69 5.05 5.15
C VAL A 98 -4.28 4.06 6.15
N LEU A 99 -5.61 4.03 6.30
CA LEU A 99 -6.25 3.23 7.36
C LEU A 99 -6.06 1.74 7.15
N ALA A 100 -6.26 1.24 5.92
CA ALA A 100 -6.10 -0.17 5.63
C ALA A 100 -4.63 -0.65 5.83
N PRO A 101 -3.60 0.05 5.31
CA PRO A 101 -2.21 -0.23 5.66
C PRO A 101 -1.92 -0.22 7.16
N TYR A 102 -2.42 0.79 7.89
CA TYR A 102 -2.25 0.88 9.34
C TYR A 102 -2.87 -0.32 10.07
N VAL A 103 -4.09 -0.73 9.70
CA VAL A 103 -4.78 -1.89 10.27
C VAL A 103 -4.03 -3.19 9.93
N LEU A 104 -3.63 -3.39 8.68
CA LEU A 104 -2.85 -4.58 8.28
C LEU A 104 -1.55 -4.67 9.06
N THR A 105 -0.79 -3.57 9.12
CA THR A 105 0.48 -3.53 9.84
C THR A 105 0.27 -3.80 11.33
N SER A 106 -0.77 -3.25 11.94
CA SER A 106 -1.07 -3.48 13.36
C SER A 106 -1.40 -4.95 13.65
N LEU A 107 -2.17 -5.61 12.78
CA LEU A 107 -2.58 -7.01 12.95
C LEU A 107 -1.46 -8.01 12.65
N LEU A 108 -0.59 -7.69 11.70
CA LEU A 108 0.51 -8.55 11.25
C LEU A 108 1.85 -8.24 11.95
N LEU A 109 1.91 -7.24 12.84
CA LEU A 109 3.16 -6.74 13.41
C LEU A 109 4.06 -7.84 13.99
N HIS A 110 3.48 -8.84 14.66
CA HIS A 110 4.23 -9.95 15.26
C HIS A 110 4.61 -11.06 14.28
N SER A 111 3.92 -11.12 13.14
CA SER A 111 4.22 -12.04 12.04
C SER A 111 5.38 -11.53 11.18
N VAL A 112 5.56 -10.20 11.05
CA VAL A 112 6.65 -9.61 10.26
C VAL A 112 7.98 -9.67 11.01
N LYS A 113 9.01 -10.26 10.40
CA LYS A 113 10.31 -10.54 11.05
C LYS A 113 11.39 -9.52 10.78
N GLU A 114 11.44 -8.92 9.60
CA GLU A 114 12.56 -8.06 9.24
C GLU A 114 12.14 -6.62 8.98
N ARG A 115 11.22 -6.41 8.04
CA ARG A 115 10.95 -5.06 7.49
C ARG A 115 9.50 -4.84 7.11
N ILE A 116 9.01 -3.64 7.43
CA ILE A 116 7.79 -3.06 6.89
C ILE A 116 8.20 -1.88 6.00
N VAL A 117 7.68 -1.85 4.78
CA VAL A 117 7.93 -0.76 3.83
C VAL A 117 6.60 -0.12 3.45
N ASN A 118 6.51 1.19 3.68
CA ASN A 118 5.34 2.00 3.38
C ASN A 118 5.58 2.86 2.14
N VAL A 119 4.71 2.75 1.13
CA VAL A 119 4.86 3.52 -0.11
C VAL A 119 4.22 4.91 0.03
N SER A 120 5.07 5.94 0.10
CA SER A 120 4.67 7.34 0.00
C SER A 120 4.92 7.89 -1.42
N SER A 121 5.09 9.21 -1.56
CA SER A 121 5.32 9.92 -2.82
C SER A 121 5.90 11.31 -2.54
N ILE A 122 6.70 11.86 -3.46
CA ILE A 122 7.06 13.28 -3.51
C ILE A 122 5.85 14.22 -3.49
N SER A 123 4.66 13.72 -3.83
CA SER A 123 3.40 14.46 -3.72
C SER A 123 2.92 14.65 -2.28
N ALA A 124 3.66 14.17 -1.27
CA ALA A 124 3.31 14.34 0.15
C ALA A 124 3.17 15.82 0.51
N GLY A 125 2.11 16.12 1.25
CA GLY A 125 1.82 17.49 1.71
C GLY A 125 2.84 17.96 2.75
N SER A 126 2.83 19.26 3.04
CA SER A 126 3.70 19.85 4.07
C SER A 126 3.05 19.94 5.45
N ARG A 127 1.72 19.80 5.55
CA ARG A 127 0.97 19.94 6.79
C ARG A 127 -0.25 19.03 6.81
N MET A 128 -0.44 18.34 7.93
CA MET A 128 -1.65 17.54 8.20
C MET A 128 -2.77 18.44 8.75
N ASP A 129 -3.99 18.22 8.26
CA ASP A 129 -5.20 18.81 8.83
C ASP A 129 -5.92 17.77 9.69
N PHE A 130 -5.55 17.71 10.97
CA PHE A 130 -6.09 16.72 11.90
C PHE A 130 -7.60 16.90 12.17
N ASP A 131 -8.14 18.10 11.96
CA ASP A 131 -9.56 18.41 12.15
C ASP A 131 -10.42 18.05 10.92
N ASN A 132 -9.80 17.53 9.86
CA ASN A 132 -10.44 17.21 8.59
C ASN A 132 -9.75 16.05 7.84
N LEU A 133 -9.29 15.03 8.57
CA LEU A 133 -8.66 13.85 7.97
C LEU A 133 -9.56 13.18 6.92
N ASN A 134 -10.88 13.23 7.14
CA ASN A 134 -11.89 12.68 6.24
C ASN A 134 -12.24 13.57 5.04
N GLN A 135 -11.60 14.74 4.90
CA GLN A 135 -11.79 15.68 3.79
C GLN A 135 -13.25 16.12 3.55
N GLU A 136 -14.06 16.15 4.59
CA GLU A 136 -15.48 16.57 4.54
C GLU A 136 -15.64 18.06 4.26
N LYS A 137 -14.63 18.86 4.62
CA LYS A 137 -14.59 20.29 4.35
C LYS A 137 -13.66 20.56 3.16
N GLY A 138 -14.25 20.79 1.99
CA GLY A 138 -13.50 21.24 0.79
C GLY A 138 -12.63 20.15 0.14
N PHE A 139 -13.23 19.04 -0.25
CA PHE A 139 -12.53 17.94 -0.92
C PHE A 139 -11.78 18.40 -2.17
N SER A 140 -10.53 17.96 -2.26
CA SER A 140 -9.70 18.03 -3.47
C SER A 140 -8.97 16.71 -3.63
N GLN A 141 -9.14 16.06 -4.78
CA GLN A 141 -8.47 14.80 -5.13
C GLN A 141 -6.95 14.84 -4.89
N HIS A 142 -6.30 15.95 -5.26
CA HIS A 142 -4.85 16.12 -5.09
C HIS A 142 -4.49 16.31 -3.62
N ASN A 143 -5.33 17.04 -2.87
CA ASN A 143 -5.13 17.23 -1.45
C ASN A 143 -5.31 15.92 -0.68
N ALA A 144 -6.40 15.18 -0.93
CA ALA A 144 -6.66 13.88 -0.32
C ALA A 144 -5.50 12.90 -0.56
N TYR A 145 -5.02 12.82 -1.81
CA TYR A 145 -3.85 12.00 -2.12
C TYR A 145 -2.58 12.50 -1.42
N SER A 146 -2.29 13.80 -1.48
CA SER A 146 -1.12 14.42 -0.87
C SER A 146 -1.06 14.21 0.65
N LEU A 147 -2.20 14.38 1.33
CA LEU A 147 -2.36 14.11 2.76
C LEU A 147 -2.23 12.62 3.07
N SER A 148 -2.76 11.73 2.24
CA SER A 148 -2.56 10.29 2.44
C SER A 148 -1.07 9.89 2.40
N LYS A 149 -0.29 10.53 1.52
CA LYS A 149 1.15 10.27 1.39
C LYS A 149 1.96 10.88 2.53
N LEU A 150 1.57 12.06 3.00
CA LEU A 150 2.10 12.64 4.24
C LEU A 150 1.81 11.74 5.45
N ALA A 151 0.58 11.22 5.57
CA ALA A 151 0.20 10.33 6.66
C ALA A 151 1.05 9.06 6.68
N MET A 152 1.32 8.45 5.53
CA MET A 152 2.21 7.28 5.46
C MET A 152 3.65 7.60 5.91
N MET A 153 4.17 8.80 5.63
CA MET A 153 5.47 9.23 6.16
C MET A 153 5.42 9.38 7.70
N MET A 154 4.40 10.06 8.22
CA MET A 154 4.22 10.26 9.66
C MET A 154 4.05 8.93 10.42
N LEU A 155 3.22 8.02 9.89
CA LEU A 155 3.05 6.67 10.44
C LEU A 155 4.34 5.86 10.40
N THR A 156 5.15 6.01 9.34
CA THR A 156 6.45 5.32 9.29
C THR A 156 7.36 5.81 10.41
N VAL A 157 7.49 7.12 10.61
CA VAL A 157 8.33 7.69 11.68
C VAL A 157 7.84 7.21 13.05
N GLU A 158 6.54 7.33 13.32
CA GLU A 158 5.96 6.91 14.61
C GLU A 158 6.19 5.42 14.87
N GLN A 159 5.94 4.57 13.88
CA GLN A 159 6.12 3.12 14.02
C GLN A 159 7.59 2.76 14.20
N ALA A 160 8.50 3.41 13.45
CA ALA A 160 9.94 3.20 13.59
C ALA A 160 10.45 3.60 14.98
N GLU A 161 9.96 4.71 15.54
CA GLU A 161 10.28 5.12 16.91
C GLU A 161 9.74 4.13 17.93
N ARG A 162 8.47 3.71 17.78
CA ARG A 162 7.83 2.72 18.67
C ARG A 162 8.53 1.35 18.63
N LEU A 163 9.12 1.00 17.49
CA LEU A 163 9.86 -0.25 17.26
C LEU A 163 11.38 -0.07 17.39
N SER A 164 11.86 1.09 17.86
CA SER A 164 13.29 1.36 17.94
C SER A 164 14.01 0.30 18.78
N GLY A 165 15.08 -0.28 18.21
CA GLY A 165 15.87 -1.35 18.82
C GLY A 165 15.25 -2.75 18.75
N ARG A 166 14.12 -2.95 18.04
CA ARG A 166 13.48 -4.26 17.85
C ARG A 166 12.95 -4.45 16.42
N PRO A 167 12.95 -5.68 15.88
CA PRO A 167 12.32 -5.95 14.60
C PRO A 167 10.78 -5.88 14.68
N PRO A 168 10.09 -5.66 13.55
CA PRO A 168 10.67 -5.29 12.25
C PRO A 168 11.09 -3.82 12.18
N THR A 169 12.06 -3.50 11.31
CA THR A 169 12.33 -2.10 10.94
C THR A 169 11.18 -1.55 10.11
N VAL A 170 10.90 -0.24 10.20
CA VAL A 170 9.82 0.40 9.44
C VAL A 170 10.40 1.54 8.61
N ASN A 171 10.22 1.47 7.29
CA ASN A 171 10.81 2.41 6.35
C ASN A 171 9.77 2.93 5.37
N CYS A 172 10.04 4.11 4.80
CA CYS A 172 9.20 4.72 3.78
C CYS A 172 9.95 4.83 2.45
N LEU A 173 9.24 4.63 1.35
CA LEU A 173 9.76 4.70 -0.02
C LEU A 173 8.90 5.66 -0.84
N ASP A 174 9.54 6.50 -1.64
CA ASP A 174 8.93 7.14 -2.81
C ASP A 174 9.43 6.43 -4.08
N PRO A 175 8.54 5.81 -4.88
CA PRO A 175 8.95 5.14 -6.11
C PRO A 175 9.26 6.11 -7.26
N GLY A 176 9.08 7.43 -7.06
CA GLY A 176 9.26 8.44 -8.08
C GLY A 176 8.15 8.45 -9.13
N THR A 177 8.45 8.96 -10.32
CA THR A 177 7.46 8.99 -11.41
C THR A 177 7.40 7.63 -12.10
N VAL A 178 6.43 6.80 -11.72
CA VAL A 178 6.20 5.48 -12.31
C VAL A 178 4.97 5.52 -13.21
N ASN A 179 5.05 4.93 -14.41
CA ASN A 179 3.93 4.88 -15.35
C ASN A 179 2.83 3.92 -14.87
N THR A 180 2.01 4.40 -13.92
CA THR A 180 0.88 3.66 -13.36
C THR A 180 -0.44 4.25 -13.86
N LYS A 181 -1.51 3.46 -13.77
CA LYS A 181 -2.88 3.97 -14.02
C LYS A 181 -3.23 5.16 -13.13
N MET A 182 -2.65 5.21 -11.93
CA MET A 182 -2.78 6.32 -10.99
C MET A 182 -2.15 7.61 -11.53
N LEU A 183 -0.96 7.54 -12.13
CA LEU A 183 -0.32 8.68 -12.78
C LEU A 183 -1.13 9.20 -13.97
N ILE A 184 -1.68 8.29 -14.78
CA ILE A 184 -2.53 8.65 -15.93
C ILE A 184 -3.83 9.32 -15.47
N ALA A 185 -4.49 8.76 -14.44
CA ALA A 185 -5.69 9.35 -13.85
C ALA A 185 -5.43 10.78 -13.33
N GLY A 186 -4.31 10.98 -12.63
CA GLY A 186 -3.90 12.32 -12.17
C GLY A 186 -3.66 13.32 -13.30
N ARG A 187 -3.09 12.88 -14.45
CA ARG A 187 -2.89 13.75 -15.62
C ARG A 187 -4.19 14.12 -16.32
N LEU A 188 -5.11 13.17 -16.51
CA LEU A 188 -6.36 13.41 -17.23
C LEU A 188 -7.25 14.44 -16.52
N CYS A 189 -7.27 14.44 -15.18
CA CYS A 189 -8.01 15.46 -14.44
C CYS A 189 -7.40 16.88 -14.58
N THR A 190 -6.09 17.02 -14.80
CA THR A 190 -5.45 18.33 -14.99
C THR A 190 -5.73 18.95 -16.36
N GLN A 191 -6.11 18.15 -17.36
CA GLN A 191 -6.37 18.62 -18.73
C GLN A 191 -7.78 19.20 -18.93
N HIS A 192 -8.69 19.04 -17.97
CA HIS A 192 -10.03 19.66 -18.01
C HIS A 192 -10.11 21.02 -17.29
N ARG A 193 -8.96 21.64 -16.99
CA ARG A 193 -8.87 23.00 -16.42
C ARG A 193 -8.14 24.00 -17.33
N ALA A 194 -8.22 23.80 -18.65
CA ALA A 194 -7.79 24.77 -19.65
C ALA A 194 -9.00 25.30 -20.42
#